data_AF-A0A091BP61-F1
#
_entry.id   AF-A0A091BP61-F1
#
_cell.length_a   1.000
_cell.length_b   1.000
_cell.length_c   1.000
_cell.angle_alpha   90.00
_cell.angle_beta   90.00
_cell.angle_gamma   90.00
#
_symmetry.space_group_name_H-M   'P 1'
#
loop_
_entity.id
_entity.type
_entity.pdbx_description
1 polymer ?
#
loop_
_entity_poly.entity_id
_entity_poly.type
_entity_poly.pdbx_seq_one_letter_code
_entity_poly.pdbx_strand_id
1 'polypeptide(L)' 'MNEDDEASEAFFSSFSRYGGTKFGGYPTEIQHGVGLENFVFQVASEEKVGWMWADNGRGYFFRSPSGVWNWSCQFY' A
#
# COMPACT_ATOMS: atom_id res chain seq x y z
N MET A 1 7.27 -15.40 -13.55
CA MET A 1 5.95 -15.05 -14.11
C MET A 1 5.04 -16.16 -13.63
N ASN A 2 4.00 -15.87 -12.83
CA ASN A 2 3.12 -16.92 -12.32
C ASN A 2 2.36 -17.54 -13.52
N GLU A 3 2.34 -18.87 -13.60
CA GLU A 3 1.74 -19.65 -14.70
C GLU A 3 0.23 -19.89 -14.51
N ASP A 4 -0.39 -19.16 -13.59
CA ASP A 4 -1.81 -19.29 -13.26
C ASP A 4 -2.54 -18.02 -13.69
N ASP A 5 -3.02 -18.06 -14.94
CA ASP A 5 -3.73 -16.97 -15.58
C ASP A 5 -5.05 -16.64 -14.88
N GLU A 6 -5.72 -17.63 -14.27
CA GLU A 6 -6.94 -17.43 -13.47
C GLU A 6 -6.65 -16.66 -12.17
N ALA A 7 -5.59 -17.02 -11.45
CA ALA A 7 -5.18 -16.30 -10.24
C ALA A 7 -4.70 -14.87 -10.57
N SER A 8 -4.02 -14.69 -11.70
CA SER A 8 -3.59 -13.38 -12.19
C SER A 8 -4.79 -12.51 -12.57
N GLU A 9 -5.73 -13.03 -13.37
CA GLU A 9 -6.96 -12.32 -13.71
C GLU A 9 -7.78 -11.99 -12.47
N ALA A 10 -7.94 -12.92 -11.52
CA ALA A 10 -8.63 -12.64 -10.27
C ALA A 10 -7.95 -11.50 -9.50
N PHE A 11 -6.62 -11.47 -9.44
CA PHE A 11 -5.86 -10.38 -8.82
C PHE A 11 -6.01 -9.04 -9.56
N PHE A 12 -6.13 -9.01 -10.88
CA PHE A 12 -6.28 -7.76 -11.63
C PHE A 12 -7.74 -7.29 -11.78
N SER A 13 -8.71 -8.20 -11.77
CA SER A 13 -10.14 -7.91 -11.97
C SER A 13 -10.90 -7.66 -10.67
N SER A 14 -10.56 -8.37 -9.59
CA SER A 14 -11.26 -8.24 -8.29
C SER A 14 -10.62 -7.21 -7.36
N PHE A 15 -9.37 -6.84 -7.60
CA PHE A 15 -8.60 -5.95 -6.73
C PHE A 15 -8.53 -4.54 -7.31
N SER A 16 -9.41 -3.67 -6.84
CA SER A 16 -9.24 -2.23 -7.05
C SER A 16 -8.03 -1.76 -6.23
N ARG A 17 -6.94 -1.38 -6.91
CA ARG A 17 -5.76 -0.74 -6.28
C ARG A 17 -6.12 0.68 -5.87
N TYR A 18 -6.88 0.83 -4.79
CA TYR A 18 -7.15 2.13 -4.22
C TYR A 18 -5.85 2.75 -3.68
N GLY A 19 -5.38 3.81 -4.34
CA GLY A 19 -4.13 4.50 -4.01
C GLY A 19 -4.28 5.55 -2.91
N GLY A 20 -5.50 5.94 -2.53
CA GLY A 20 -5.69 6.92 -1.45
C GLY A 20 -5.38 6.34 -0.06
N THR A 21 -5.73 7.10 0.97
CA THR A 21 -5.69 6.65 2.36
C THR A 21 -6.70 5.52 2.58
N LYS A 22 -6.23 4.38 3.10
CA LYS A 22 -7.09 3.20 3.32
C LYS A 22 -6.60 2.33 4.47
N PHE A 23 -7.53 1.57 5.03
CA PHE A 23 -7.29 0.49 5.97
C PHE A 23 -7.45 -0.87 5.29
N GLY A 24 -6.53 -1.79 5.56
CA GLY A 24 -6.52 -3.15 5.03
C GLY A 24 -6.28 -3.25 3.53
N GLY A 25 -6.41 -4.47 3.00
CA GLY A 25 -6.03 -4.81 1.64
C GLY A 25 -4.51 -4.80 1.43
N TYR A 26 -4.08 -4.61 0.19
CA TYR A 26 -2.65 -4.57 -0.15
C TYR A 26 -2.14 -3.12 -0.23
N PRO A 27 -0.91 -2.85 0.25
CA PRO A 27 -0.29 -1.54 0.09
C PRO A 27 -0.15 -1.21 -1.38
N THR A 28 -0.36 0.06 -1.72
CA THR A 28 -0.06 0.56 -3.06
C THR A 28 1.36 1.11 -3.02
N GLU A 29 2.36 0.24 -3.16
CA GLU A 29 3.76 0.64 -3.26
C GLU A 29 4.00 1.40 -4.58
N ILE A 30 4.61 2.58 -4.49
CA ILE A 30 4.86 3.50 -5.63
C ILE A 30 6.31 3.46 -6.11
N GLN A 31 7.21 2.91 -5.29
CA GLN A 31 8.56 2.53 -5.69
C GLN A 31 8.63 1.00 -5.79
N HIS A 32 9.68 0.47 -6.43
CA HIS A 32 9.90 -0.98 -6.70
C HIS A 32 10.09 -1.86 -5.44
N GLY A 33 9.37 -1.59 -4.35
CA GLY A 33 9.20 -2.50 -3.24
C GLY A 33 8.08 -3.49 -3.54
N VAL A 34 8.39 -4.77 -3.38
CA VAL A 34 7.40 -5.81 -3.07
C VAL A 34 7.74 -6.28 -1.67
N GLY A 35 6.75 -6.34 -0.78
CA GLY A 35 6.87 -7.14 0.43
C GLY A 35 6.74 -6.40 1.75
N LEU A 36 5.93 -5.33 1.82
CA LEU A 36 5.48 -4.83 3.12
C LEU A 36 4.54 -5.85 3.79
N GLU A 37 5.10 -6.65 4.69
CA GLU A 37 4.36 -7.61 5.50
C GLU A 37 3.59 -6.94 6.64
N ASN A 38 2.51 -7.60 7.08
CA ASN A 38 1.67 -7.15 8.21
C ASN A 38 1.10 -5.73 8.03
N PHE A 39 0.84 -5.34 6.77
CA PHE A 39 0.21 -4.08 6.42
C PHE A 39 -1.13 -3.90 7.14
N VAL A 40 -1.33 -2.73 7.74
CA VAL A 40 -2.59 -2.37 8.39
C VAL A 40 -3.29 -1.24 7.64
N PHE A 41 -2.57 -0.17 7.30
CA PHE A 41 -3.13 0.96 6.56
C PHE A 41 -2.06 1.79 5.86
N GLN A 42 -2.47 2.59 4.88
CA GLN A 42 -1.63 3.59 4.23
C GLN A 42 -2.28 4.96 4.35
N VAL A 43 -1.45 6.00 4.42
CA VAL A 43 -1.86 7.39 4.31
C VAL A 43 -1.22 7.95 3.05
N ALA A 44 -2.04 8.31 2.07
CA ALA A 44 -1.57 8.88 0.83
C ALA A 44 -1.48 10.40 0.94
N SER A 45 -0.66 10.98 0.08
CA SER A 45 -0.75 12.39 -0.24
C SER A 45 -2.12 12.74 -0.85
N GLU A 46 -2.86 13.66 -0.24
CA GLU A 46 -4.22 14.01 -0.62
C GLU A 46 -4.50 15.51 -0.38
N GLU A 47 -4.67 16.26 -1.48
CA GLU A 47 -4.92 17.72 -1.47
C GLU A 47 -6.18 18.09 -0.66
N LYS A 48 -7.25 17.28 -0.78
CA LYS A 48 -8.55 17.56 -0.14
C LYS A 48 -8.44 17.74 1.38
N VAL A 49 -7.50 17.04 2.02
CA VAL A 49 -7.25 17.12 3.46
C VAL A 49 -5.97 17.90 3.79
N GLY A 50 -5.31 18.49 2.79
CA GLY A 50 -4.07 19.24 2.95
C GLY A 50 -2.89 18.40 3.41
N TRP A 51 -2.88 17.09 3.12
CA TRP A 51 -1.83 16.18 3.58
C TRP A 51 -0.85 15.84 2.46
N MET A 52 0.46 16.00 2.72
CA MET A 52 1.51 15.81 1.72
C MET A 52 2.70 15.05 2.31
N TRP A 53 3.05 13.93 1.69
CA TRP A 53 4.30 13.22 1.94
C TRP A 53 5.34 13.64 0.90
N ALA A 54 6.20 14.62 1.21
CA ALA A 54 7.23 15.13 0.30
C ALA A 54 6.75 15.26 -1.17
N ASP A 55 7.36 14.55 -2.11
CA ASP A 55 6.98 14.53 -3.53
C ASP A 55 5.84 13.52 -3.80
N ASN A 56 4.61 13.90 -3.44
CA ASN A 56 3.38 13.12 -3.66
C ASN A 56 3.47 11.64 -3.19
N GLY A 57 4.20 11.42 -2.11
CA GLY A 57 4.48 10.11 -1.57
C GLY A 57 3.35 9.51 -0.74
N ARG A 58 3.69 8.44 -0.04
CA ARG A 58 2.77 7.65 0.77
C ARG A 58 3.49 7.04 1.97
N GLY A 59 2.83 7.10 3.13
CA GLY A 59 3.23 6.39 4.33
C GLY A 59 2.48 5.06 4.46
N TYR A 60 3.19 4.02 4.84
CA TYR A 60 2.66 2.67 5.07
C TYR A 60 2.88 2.30 6.53
N PHE A 61 1.84 1.75 7.16
CA PHE A 61 1.84 1.39 8.57
C PHE A 61 1.54 -0.10 8.71
N PHE A 62 2.39 -0.78 9.48
CA PHE A 62 2.35 -2.23 9.64
C PHE A 62 2.58 -2.60 11.10
N ARG A 63 1.99 -3.72 11.52
CA ARG A 63 2.01 -4.16 12.91
C ARG A 63 2.49 -5.59 12.97
N SER A 64 3.66 -5.81 13.56
CA SER A 64 4.21 -7.15 13.76
C SER A 64 3.25 -8.04 14.59
N PRO A 65 3.36 -9.38 14.49
CA PRO A 65 2.53 -10.29 15.29
C PRO A 65 2.64 -10.10 16.81
N SER A 66 3.79 -9.60 17.30
CA SER A 66 3.99 -9.24 18.72
C SER A 66 3.31 -7.93 19.12
N GLY A 67 2.66 -7.24 18.17
CA GLY A 67 1.88 -6.03 18.39
C GLY A 67 2.66 -4.73 18.20
N VAL A 68 3.96 -4.78 17.85
CA VAL A 68 4.79 -3.59 17.62
C VAL A 68 4.43 -2.93 16.29
N TRP A 69 4.16 -1.63 16.34
CA TRP A 69 3.90 -0.78 15.17
C TRP A 69 5.20 -0.31 14.53
N ASN A 70 5.24 -0.37 13.21
CA ASN A 70 6.32 0.14 12.38
C ASN A 70 5.70 0.88 11.19
N TRP A 71 6.50 1.71 10.55
CA TRP A 71 6.08 2.43 9.35
C TRP A 71 7.25 2.64 8.41
N SER A 72 6.91 2.85 7.14
CA SER A 72 7.84 3.25 6.08
C SER A 72 7.15 4.27 5.18
N CYS A 73 7.92 4.95 4.34
CA CYS A 73 7.36 5.86 3.35
C CYS A 73 8.10 5.70 2.03
N GLN A 74 7.40 6.02 0.95
CA GLN A 74 7.95 6.12 -0.40
C GLN A 74 7.50 7.45 -1.01
N PHE A 75 8.29 7.98 -1.92
CA PHE A 75 8.06 9.26 -2.62
C PHE A 75 8.32 9.06 -4.12
N TYR A 76 7.89 9.97 -4.98
CA TYR A 76 8.24 9.92 -6.41
C TYR A 76 9.73 10.25 -6.65
#